data_AF-A0A6I7N0T4-F1
#
_entry.id   AF-A0A6I7N0T4-F1
#
_cell.length_a   1.000
_cell.length_b   1.000
_cell.length_c   1.000
_cell.angle_alpha   90.00
_cell.angle_beta   90.00
_cell.angle_gamma   90.00
#
_symmetry.space_group_name_H-M   'P 1'
#
loop_
_entity.id
_entity.type
_entity.pdbx_description
1 polymer ?
#
loop_
_entity_poly.entity_id
_entity_poly.type
_entity_poly.pdbx_seq_one_letter_code
_entity_poly.pdbx_strand_id
1 'polypeptide(L)' 'MANKHFSPECPKCSSRLKRLPATRRDKAHVYCMDCGHDFGRYEYIVERYRQELESLEAKLGLPTLKAEEPPHATSHPS' A
#
# COMPACT_ATOMS: atom_id res chain seq x y z
N MET A 1 -6.45 -20.75 -12.56
CA MET A 1 -6.41 -19.27 -12.70
C MET A 1 -5.32 -18.76 -11.77
N ALA A 2 -4.22 -18.22 -12.31
CA ALA A 2 -3.20 -17.62 -11.46
C ALA A 2 -3.81 -16.39 -10.80
N ASN A 3 -4.09 -16.49 -9.50
CA ASN A 3 -4.37 -15.32 -8.69
C ASN A 3 -3.17 -14.40 -8.92
N LYS A 4 -3.36 -13.27 -9.62
CA LYS A 4 -2.28 -12.32 -9.90
C LYS A 4 -1.96 -11.63 -8.58
N HIS A 5 -1.33 -12.38 -7.67
CA HIS A 5 -0.82 -11.90 -6.40
C HIS A 5 0.00 -10.66 -6.71
N PHE A 6 -0.35 -9.57 -6.05
CA PHE A 6 0.40 -8.36 -6.19
C PHE A 6 1.74 -8.55 -5.49
N SER A 7 2.80 -8.78 -6.26
CA SER A 7 4.16 -8.85 -5.72
C SER A 7 4.73 -7.44 -5.54
N PRO A 8 5.47 -7.19 -4.45
CA PRO A 8 6.27 -5.97 -4.32
C PRO A 8 7.45 -5.89 -5.30
N GLU A 9 7.77 -6.95 -6.03
CA GLU A 9 8.90 -6.96 -6.96
C GLU A 9 8.51 -6.37 -8.32
N CYS A 10 9.49 -5.82 -9.02
CA CYS A 10 9.29 -5.38 -10.40
C CYS A 10 8.99 -6.59 -11.29
N PRO A 11 7.89 -6.59 -12.06
CA PRO A 11 7.56 -7.72 -12.93
C PRO A 11 8.53 -7.91 -14.10
N LYS A 12 9.43 -6.94 -14.35
CA LYS A 12 10.40 -7.00 -15.46
C LYS A 12 11.79 -7.48 -15.04
N CYS A 13 12.27 -7.07 -13.88
CA CYS A 13 13.65 -7.35 -13.43
C CYS A 13 13.74 -7.89 -12.01
N SER A 14 12.60 -8.15 -11.36
CA SER A 14 12.49 -8.65 -9.97
C SER A 14 13.05 -7.71 -8.90
N SER A 15 13.52 -6.51 -9.27
CA SER A 15 14.00 -5.52 -8.31
C SER A 15 12.90 -5.08 -7.35
N ARG A 16 13.26 -4.92 -6.08
CA ARG A 16 12.38 -4.35 -5.05
C ARG A 16 12.52 -2.83 -4.94
N LEU A 17 13.53 -2.24 -5.58
CA LEU A 17 13.83 -0.82 -5.49
C LEU A 17 12.90 0.00 -6.38
N LYS A 18 12.24 0.97 -5.75
CA LYS A 18 11.29 1.89 -6.40
C LYS A 18 11.73 3.32 -6.20
N ARG A 19 11.70 4.10 -7.29
CA ARG A 19 11.85 5.54 -7.27
C ARG A 19 10.51 6.15 -6.94
N LEU A 20 10.40 6.63 -5.70
CA LEU A 20 9.23 7.37 -5.24
C LEU A 20 9.29 8.82 -5.76
N PRO A 21 8.13 9.46 -5.96
CA PRO A 21 8.08 10.84 -6.43
C PRO A 21 8.60 11.82 -5.37
N ALA A 22 9.37 12.81 -5.83
CA ALA A 22 10.03 13.79 -4.95
C ALA A 22 9.03 14.74 -4.25
N THR A 23 8.02 15.23 -4.97
CA THR A 23 6.96 16.10 -4.42
C THR A 23 5.65 15.95 -5.23
N ARG A 24 4.51 16.15 -4.54
CA ARG A 24 3.11 15.85 -4.93
C ARG A 24 2.77 14.36 -5.09
N ARG A 25 2.16 13.80 -4.04
CA ARG A 25 1.81 12.37 -3.89
C ARG A 25 0.64 11.92 -4.79
N ASP A 26 -0.14 12.87 -5.30
CA ASP A 26 -1.48 12.58 -5.84
C ASP A 26 -1.47 12.33 -7.37
N LYS A 27 -0.43 12.79 -8.07
CA LYS A 27 -0.31 12.64 -9.55
C LYS A 27 0.95 11.94 -10.02
N ALA A 28 1.90 11.70 -9.13
CA ALA A 28 3.22 11.27 -9.55
C ALA A 28 3.32 9.74 -9.63
N HIS A 29 3.97 9.27 -10.69
CA HIS A 29 4.18 7.85 -10.96
C HIS A 29 5.37 7.30 -10.15
N VAL A 30 5.30 6.02 -9.83
CA VAL A 30 6.39 5.27 -9.20
C VAL A 30 7.04 4.40 -10.26
N TYR A 31 8.38 4.46 -10.32
CA TYR A 31 9.14 3.72 -11.31
C TYR A 31 10.08 2.72 -10.64
N CYS A 32 10.42 1.62 -11.31
CA CYS A 32 11.52 0.76 -10.89
C CYS A 32 12.84 1.52 -11.02
N MET A 33 13.69 1.45 -9.98
CA MET A 33 15.00 2.11 -10.03
C MET A 33 15.93 1.48 -11.07
N ASP A 34 15.81 0.17 -11.29
CA ASP A 34 16.80 -0.59 -12.07
C ASP A 34 16.43 -0.69 -13.55
N CYS A 35 15.16 -0.91 -13.89
CA CYS A 35 14.72 -1.08 -15.29
C CYS A 35 13.75 0.00 -15.79
N GLY A 36 13.40 0.98 -14.95
CA GLY A 36 12.50 2.07 -15.33
C GLY A 36 11.03 1.67 -15.56
N HIS A 37 10.63 0.45 -15.19
CA HIS A 37 9.24 0.03 -15.28
C HIS A 37 8.31 0.97 -14.49
N ASP A 38 7.30 1.49 -15.17
CA ASP A 38 6.25 2.31 -14.57
C ASP A 38 5.22 1.43 -13.84
N PHE A 39 5.09 1.61 -12.53
CA PHE A 39 4.09 0.94 -11.71
C PHE A 39 2.75 1.71 -11.68
N GLY A 40 2.71 2.93 -12.22
CA GLY A 40 1.56 3.84 -12.18
C GLY A 40 1.63 4.83 -11.02
N ARG A 41 0.50 5.50 -10.76
CA ARG A 41 0.39 6.55 -9.74
C ARG A 41 0.60 6.01 -8.33
N TYR A 42 1.31 6.82 -7.52
CA TYR A 42 1.64 6.49 -6.13
C TYR A 42 0.42 6.10 -5.29
N GLU A 43 -0.69 6.85 -5.36
CA GLU A 43 -1.89 6.55 -4.58
C GLU A 43 -2.47 5.16 -4.86
N TYR A 44 -2.51 4.74 -6.13
CA TYR A 44 -3.07 3.45 -6.52
C TYR A 44 -2.18 2.30 -6.09
N ILE A 45 -0.86 2.52 -6.13
CA ILE A 45 0.10 1.54 -5.64
C ILE A 45 -0.07 1.36 -4.13
N VAL A 46 -0.15 2.45 -3.37
CA VAL A 46 -0.38 2.38 -1.91
C VAL A 46 -1.69 1.65 -1.59
N GLU A 47 -2.76 1.98 -2.29
CA GLU A 47 -4.06 1.34 -2.07
C GLU A 47 -4.02 -0.16 -2.37
N ARG A 48 -3.34 -0.54 -3.46
CA ARG A 48 -3.14 -1.95 -3.80
C ARG A 48 -2.31 -2.70 -2.75
N TYR A 49 -1.30 -2.07 -2.16
CA TYR A 49 -0.55 -2.65 -1.04
C TYR A 49 -1.43 -2.86 0.19
N ARG A 50 -2.31 -1.90 0.52
CA ARG A 50 -3.23 -2.04 1.65
C ARG A 50 -4.17 -3.23 1.47
N GLN A 51 -4.77 -3.36 0.29
CA GLN A 51 -5.68 -4.47 -0.01
C GLN A 51 -4.98 -5.84 0.03
N GLU A 52 -3.75 -5.93 -0.45
CA GLU A 52 -2.97 -7.17 -0.35
C GLU A 52 -2.64 -7.49 1.13
N LEU A 53 -2.25 -6.50 1.93
CA LEU A 53 -2.00 -6.69 3.36
C LEU A 53 -3.26 -7.15 4.10
N GLU A 54 -4.41 -6.48 3.89
CA GLU A 54 -5.69 -6.87 4.50
C GLU A 54 -6.08 -8.31 4.10
N SER A 55 -5.87 -8.67 2.84
CA SER A 55 -6.12 -10.02 2.34
C SER A 55 -5.20 -11.07 2.97
N LEU A 56 -3.94 -10.71 3.26
CA LEU A 56 -2.97 -11.59 3.93
C LEU A 56 -3.28 -11.72 5.43
N GLU A 57 -3.58 -10.62 6.11
CA GLU A 57 -3.97 -10.59 7.52
C GLU A 57 -5.23 -11.43 7.76
N ALA A 58 -6.25 -11.28 6.91
CA ALA A 58 -7.48 -12.07 6.97
C ALA A 58 -7.22 -13.58 6.82
N LYS A 59 -6.31 -13.97 5.92
CA LYS A 59 -5.90 -15.38 5.74
C LYS A 59 -5.15 -15.94 6.94
N LEU A 60 -4.39 -15.09 7.64
CA LEU A 60 -3.62 -15.46 8.83
C LEU A 60 -4.46 -15.39 10.12
N GLY A 61 -5.71 -14.93 10.06
CA GLY A 61 -6.57 -14.76 11.23
C GLY A 61 -6.11 -13.64 12.18
N LEU A 62 -5.31 -12.69 11.67
CA LEU A 62 -4.85 -11.55 12.45
C LEU A 62 -5.97 -10.49 12.51
N PRO A 63 -6.13 -9.78 13.65
CA PRO A 63 -7.03 -8.65 13.70
C PRO A 63 -6.52 -7.59 12.71
N THR A 64 -7.31 -7.28 11.68
CA THR A 64 -7.04 -6.14 10.80
C THR A 64 -6.98 -4.91 11.69
N LEU A 65 -5.87 -4.17 11.66
CA LEU A 65 -5.73 -2.87 12.30
C LEU A 65 -6.62 -1.85 11.57
N LYS A 66 -7.95 -2.05 11.64
CA LYS A 66 -8.89 -0.95 11.42
C LYS A 66 -8.61 0.03 12.53
N ALA A 67 -8.24 1.24 12.13
CA ALA A 67 -8.02 2.37 13.03
C ALA A 67 -9.08 2.35 14.13
N GLU A 68 -8.67 1.98 15.33
CA GLU A 68 -9.47 2.18 16.53
C GLU A 68 -9.63 3.70 16.62
N GLU A 69 -10.86 4.18 16.42
CA GLU A 69 -11.19 5.59 16.62
C GLU A 69 -10.66 6.02 18.00
N PRO A 70 -10.04 7.22 18.13
CA PRO A 70 -9.72 7.73 19.44
C PRO A 70 -11.02 7.78 20.25
N PRO A 71 -11.06 7.25 21.48
CA PRO A 71 -12.29 7.19 22.24
C PRO A 71 -12.81 8.61 22.43
N HIS A 72 -13.98 8.86 21.84
CA HIS A 72 -14.83 9.99 22.18
C HIS A 72 -15.32 9.77 23.62
N ALA A 73 -14.49 10.12 24.60
CA ALA A 73 -14.85 10.10 26.01
C ALA A 73 -15.30 11.51 26.42
N THR A 74 -16.61 11.74 26.23
CA THR A 74 -17.52 12.42 27.15
C THR A 74 -16.98 13.55 28.03
N SER A 75 -17.43 14.76 27.70
CA SER A 75 -17.58 15.91 28.60
C SER A 75 -18.16 15.54 29.97
N HIS A 76 -17.48 15.95 31.04
CA HIS A 76 -18.01 16.01 32.41
C HIS A 76 -18.03 17.48 32.88
N PRO A 77 -19.14 18.02 33.40
CA PRO A 77 -19.16 19.33 34.04
C PRO A 77 -18.77 19.24 35.52
N SER A 78 -18.17 20.30 36.05
CA SER A 78 -18.12 20.64 37.48
C SER A 78 -18.29 22.14 37.64
#